data_AF-A0A937C714-F1
#
_entry.id   AF-A0A937C714-F1
#
_cell.length_a   1.000
_cell.length_b   1.000
_cell.length_c   1.000
_cell.angle_alpha   90.00
_cell.angle_beta   90.00
_cell.angle_gamma   90.00
#
_symmetry.space_group_name_H-M   'P 1'
#
loop_
_entity.id
_entity.type
_entity.pdbx_description
1 polymer ?
#
loop_
_entity_poly.entity_id
_entity_poly.type
_entity_poly.pdbx_seq_one_letter_code
_entity_poly.pdbx_strand_id
1 'polypeptide(L)'
;MAYNSSGSGFQKTSVVINLIIINVLVWVAQLFFDKTATLGEALTDKIALFPYDSGYFKPYQLVTHMFAHAAYDAGGGIVIFHILFNMYALWMFGSMLEKVWGPKRFLIFYLACGLGAGIAQLFLSDYPAVGASGAIMGLMAAFAYLFPNTQFYIIPLPFPIKAKYLVAVYAAIDLFGGIHPGKADNVAHFAHLGGMVVGFILVLIWNKTNKKTFY
;
A
#
# COMPACT_ATOMS: atom_id res chain seq x y z
N MET A 1 -17.10 1.80 -44.62
CA MET A 1 -16.74 0.43 -44.24
C MET A 1 -15.24 0.23 -44.42
N ALA A 2 -14.53 0.00 -43.34
CA ALA A 2 -13.26 -0.74 -43.31
C ALA A 2 -13.03 -1.18 -41.86
N TYR A 3 -13.44 -2.42 -41.59
CA TYR A 3 -13.07 -3.19 -40.41
C TYR A 3 -11.61 -3.66 -40.58
N ASN A 4 -10.74 -3.38 -39.62
CA ASN A 4 -9.65 -4.23 -39.11
C ASN A 4 -8.58 -3.36 -38.42
N SER A 5 -8.03 -3.71 -37.26
CA SER A 5 -7.84 -5.04 -36.69
C SER A 5 -7.83 -4.95 -35.16
N SER A 6 -8.86 -5.49 -34.51
CA SER A 6 -8.75 -5.88 -33.11
C SER A 6 -7.93 -7.17 -33.06
N GLY A 7 -6.61 -7.02 -33.20
CA GLY A 7 -5.69 -8.10 -32.90
C GLY A 7 -5.90 -8.53 -31.45
N SER A 8 -6.21 -9.81 -31.25
CA SER A 8 -6.24 -10.50 -29.97
C SER A 8 -4.84 -10.63 -29.39
N GLY A 9 -4.14 -9.50 -29.20
CA GLY A 9 -2.97 -9.45 -28.36
C GLY A 9 -3.44 -9.79 -26.95
N PHE A 10 -2.84 -10.81 -26.33
CA PHE A 10 -2.94 -11.06 -24.90
C PHE A 10 -3.07 -9.71 -24.18
N GLN A 11 -4.25 -9.41 -23.59
CA GLN A 11 -4.36 -8.24 -22.74
C GLN A 11 -3.29 -8.42 -21.67
N LYS A 12 -2.27 -7.55 -21.66
CA LYS A 12 -1.25 -7.57 -20.60
C LYS A 12 -2.01 -7.50 -19.29
N THR A 13 -1.85 -8.53 -18.45
CA THR A 13 -2.51 -8.55 -17.15
C THR A 13 -2.07 -7.31 -16.37
N SER A 14 -3.06 -6.60 -15.80
CA SER A 14 -2.80 -5.40 -15.02
C SER A 14 -1.87 -5.73 -13.86
N VAL A 15 -0.84 -4.90 -13.65
CA VAL A 15 0.09 -5.05 -12.53
C VAL A 15 -0.67 -4.91 -11.21
N VAL A 16 -1.65 -4.02 -11.14
CA VAL A 16 -2.53 -3.87 -9.96
C VAL A 16 -3.20 -5.20 -9.62
N ILE A 17 -3.78 -5.88 -10.61
CA ILE A 17 -4.42 -7.18 -10.39
C ILE A 17 -3.41 -8.24 -9.97
N ASN A 18 -2.23 -8.28 -10.57
CA ASN A 18 -1.18 -9.22 -10.16
C ASN A 18 -0.74 -8.98 -8.71
N LEU A 19 -0.56 -7.73 -8.30
CA LEU A 19 -0.23 -7.38 -6.91
C LEU A 19 -1.35 -7.79 -5.95
N ILE A 20 -2.63 -7.59 -6.32
CA ILE A 20 -3.77 -8.03 -5.51
C ILE A 20 -3.76 -9.54 -5.35
N ILE A 21 -3.59 -10.29 -6.44
CA ILE A 21 -3.55 -11.75 -6.43
C ILE A 21 -2.42 -12.24 -5.52
N ILE A 22 -1.21 -11.68 -5.64
CA ILE A 22 -0.07 -12.07 -4.80
C ILE A 22 -0.39 -11.83 -3.32
N ASN A 23 -0.91 -10.66 -2.95
CA ASN A 23 -1.26 -10.34 -1.56
C ASN A 23 -2.33 -11.28 -1.00
N VAL A 24 -3.37 -11.58 -1.79
CA VAL A 24 -4.43 -12.51 -1.39
C VAL A 24 -3.87 -13.93 -1.23
N LEU A 25 -3.02 -14.39 -2.13
CA LEU A 25 -2.38 -15.71 -2.01
C LEU A 25 -1.49 -15.82 -0.77
N VAL A 26 -0.71 -14.78 -0.47
CA VAL A 26 0.12 -14.75 0.74
C VAL A 26 -0.76 -14.76 2.00
N TRP A 27 -1.82 -13.96 2.05
CA TRP A 27 -2.74 -13.95 3.19
C TRP A 27 -3.50 -15.27 3.37
N VAL A 28 -3.90 -15.90 2.26
CA VAL A 28 -4.47 -17.25 2.30
C VAL A 28 -3.46 -18.26 2.84
N ALA A 29 -2.18 -18.18 2.46
CA ALA A 29 -1.15 -19.00 3.06
C ALA A 29 -1.01 -18.73 4.57
N GLN A 30 -1.02 -17.46 4.99
CA GLN A 30 -0.96 -17.06 6.41
C GLN A 30 -2.14 -17.66 7.22
N LEU A 31 -3.35 -17.79 6.65
CA LEU A 31 -4.46 -18.49 7.31
C LEU A 31 -4.15 -19.95 7.67
N PHE A 32 -3.34 -20.65 6.87
CA PHE A 32 -3.00 -22.05 7.14
C PHE A 32 -1.76 -22.18 8.03
N PHE A 33 -0.72 -21.40 7.73
CA PHE A 33 0.58 -21.53 8.40
C PHE A 33 0.65 -20.82 9.75
N ASP A 34 -0.17 -19.79 9.99
CA ASP A 34 -0.07 -19.02 11.24
C ASP A 34 -1.03 -19.55 12.33
N LYS A 35 -2.07 -20.30 11.96
CA LYS A 35 -3.14 -20.75 12.86
C LYS A 35 -2.64 -21.54 14.08
N THR A 36 -1.62 -22.36 13.90
CA THR A 36 -1.06 -23.21 14.94
C THR A 36 0.42 -22.92 15.19
N ALA A 37 0.96 -21.87 14.58
CA ALA A 37 2.37 -21.54 14.71
C ALA A 37 2.65 -20.93 16.08
N THR A 38 3.81 -21.28 16.63
CA THR A 38 4.38 -20.52 17.75
C THR A 38 5.09 -19.27 17.24
N LEU A 39 5.35 -18.31 18.14
CA LEU A 39 6.08 -17.08 17.79
C LEU A 39 7.44 -17.43 17.17
N GLY A 40 7.72 -16.89 15.99
CA GLY A 40 8.92 -17.14 15.19
C GLY A 40 8.77 -18.25 14.14
N GLU A 41 7.71 -19.06 14.21
CA GLU A 41 7.42 -20.11 13.25
C GLU A 41 6.39 -19.68 12.20
N ALA A 42 5.53 -18.72 12.55
CA ALA A 42 4.48 -18.21 11.69
C ALA A 42 5.07 -17.68 10.37
N LEU A 43 4.31 -17.81 9.28
CA LEU A 43 4.66 -17.18 8.02
C LEU A 43 4.75 -15.67 8.21
N THR A 44 3.79 -15.06 8.92
CA THR A 44 3.83 -13.62 9.27
C THR A 44 5.17 -13.22 9.91
N ASP A 45 5.67 -13.95 10.89
CA ASP A 45 6.92 -13.62 11.60
C ASP A 45 8.15 -13.71 10.69
N LYS A 46 8.08 -14.46 9.59
CA LYS A 46 9.17 -14.55 8.62
C LYS A 46 9.15 -13.36 7.67
N ILE A 47 7.97 -12.94 7.22
CA ILE A 47 7.83 -11.96 6.13
C ILE A 47 7.49 -10.54 6.58
N ALA A 48 7.13 -10.34 7.85
CA ALA A 48 6.93 -9.03 8.46
C ALA A 48 8.24 -8.24 8.57
N LEU A 49 8.14 -6.92 8.58
CA LEU A 49 9.27 -6.04 8.82
C LEU A 49 9.47 -5.85 10.31
N PHE A 50 10.53 -6.43 10.86
CA PHE A 50 10.92 -6.24 12.26
C PHE A 50 11.84 -5.02 12.43
N PRO A 51 11.84 -4.39 13.62
CA PRO A 51 12.83 -3.36 13.98
C PRO A 51 14.25 -3.88 13.80
N TYR A 52 15.17 -3.02 13.34
CA TYR A 52 16.51 -3.44 12.92
C TYR A 52 17.35 -4.03 14.07
N ASP A 53 17.09 -3.61 15.30
CA ASP A 53 17.78 -3.99 16.53
C ASP A 53 17.08 -5.14 17.30
N SER A 54 15.93 -5.62 16.81
CA SER A 54 15.16 -6.70 17.43
C SER A 54 15.82 -8.08 17.42
N GLY A 55 16.87 -8.28 16.61
CA GLY A 55 17.47 -9.59 16.34
C GLY A 55 16.70 -10.47 15.34
N TYR A 56 15.45 -10.13 15.04
CA TYR A 56 14.59 -10.82 14.05
C TYR A 56 14.66 -10.21 12.65
N PHE A 57 15.21 -9.00 12.52
CA PHE A 57 15.32 -8.32 11.23
C PHE A 57 16.14 -9.11 10.21
N LYS A 58 15.62 -9.17 8.98
CA LYS A 58 16.33 -9.69 7.80
C LYS A 58 16.16 -8.73 6.63
N PRO A 59 17.20 -8.47 5.81
CA PRO A 59 17.12 -7.47 4.72
C PRO A 59 15.98 -7.67 3.72
N TYR A 60 15.55 -8.91 3.46
CA TYR A 60 14.44 -9.18 2.54
C TYR A 60 13.08 -8.65 3.07
N GLN A 61 12.96 -8.42 4.38
CA GLN A 61 11.75 -7.93 5.01
C GLN A 61 11.37 -6.52 4.58
N LEU A 62 12.33 -5.73 4.06
CA LEU A 62 12.08 -4.44 3.40
C LEU A 62 11.15 -4.54 2.18
N VAL A 63 11.01 -5.73 1.59
CA VAL A 63 10.13 -5.97 0.45
C VAL A 63 9.00 -6.91 0.83
N THR A 64 9.28 -8.00 1.57
CA THR A 64 8.25 -9.01 1.85
C THR A 64 7.12 -8.49 2.72
N HIS A 65 7.38 -7.50 3.58
CA HIS A 65 6.34 -6.92 4.44
C HIS A 65 5.18 -6.30 3.63
N MET A 66 5.48 -5.83 2.42
CA MET A 66 4.49 -5.23 1.51
C MET A 66 3.43 -6.23 1.05
N PHE A 67 3.70 -7.54 1.21
CA PHE A 67 2.83 -8.63 0.77
C PHE A 67 2.20 -9.41 1.93
N ALA A 68 2.65 -9.14 3.16
CA ALA A 68 2.17 -9.78 4.38
C ALA A 68 0.93 -9.05 4.90
N HIS A 69 -0.09 -9.77 5.35
CA HIS A 69 -1.21 -9.20 6.10
C HIS A 69 -1.49 -10.11 7.29
N ALA A 70 -1.56 -9.58 8.52
CA ALA A 70 -1.87 -10.40 9.69
C ALA A 70 -3.22 -11.12 9.47
N ALA A 71 -3.20 -12.46 9.51
CA ALA A 71 -4.38 -13.27 9.27
C ALA A 71 -5.26 -13.41 10.53
N TYR A 72 -4.64 -13.30 11.70
CA TYR A 72 -5.28 -13.46 13.00
C TYR A 72 -5.01 -12.26 13.91
N ASP A 73 -5.98 -11.91 14.75
CA ASP A 73 -5.80 -10.99 15.87
C ASP A 73 -5.29 -11.72 17.12
N ALA A 74 -5.01 -10.96 18.19
CA ALA A 74 -4.52 -11.52 19.45
C ALA A 74 -5.50 -12.50 20.13
N GLY A 75 -6.79 -12.47 19.79
CA GLY A 75 -7.81 -13.40 20.26
C GLY A 75 -8.00 -14.62 19.34
N GLY A 76 -7.24 -14.75 18.26
CA GLY A 76 -7.38 -15.81 17.25
C GLY A 76 -8.52 -15.58 16.26
N GLY A 77 -9.13 -14.40 16.24
CA GLY A 77 -10.13 -13.99 15.25
C GLY A 77 -9.49 -13.71 13.90
N ILE A 78 -10.18 -14.05 12.80
CA ILE A 78 -9.66 -13.80 11.44
C ILE A 78 -9.79 -12.31 11.07
N VAL A 79 -8.69 -11.70 10.65
CA VAL A 79 -8.62 -10.28 10.28
C VAL A 79 -8.79 -10.10 8.78
N ILE A 80 -10.03 -9.92 8.33
CA ILE A 80 -10.38 -9.75 6.91
C ILE A 80 -10.27 -8.29 6.46
N PHE A 81 -10.68 -7.34 7.32
CA PHE A 81 -10.78 -5.94 6.92
C PHE A 81 -9.44 -5.32 6.53
N HIS A 82 -8.34 -5.73 7.16
CA HIS A 82 -7.01 -5.21 6.84
C HIS A 82 -6.63 -5.51 5.37
N ILE A 83 -6.74 -6.76 4.93
CA ILE A 83 -6.46 -7.10 3.52
C ILE A 83 -7.53 -6.53 2.59
N LEU A 84 -8.81 -6.59 2.97
CA LEU A 84 -9.91 -6.11 2.12
C LEU A 84 -9.74 -4.63 1.76
N PHE A 85 -9.49 -3.77 2.73
CA PHE A 85 -9.33 -2.33 2.48
C PHE A 85 -8.04 -2.01 1.72
N ASN A 86 -6.94 -2.72 2.00
CA ASN A 86 -5.72 -2.58 1.21
C ASN A 86 -5.94 -2.93 -0.26
N MET A 87 -6.57 -4.08 -0.54
CA MET A 87 -6.78 -4.51 -1.93
C MET A 87 -7.79 -3.62 -2.64
N TYR A 88 -8.83 -3.15 -1.93
CA TYR A 88 -9.77 -2.17 -2.47
C TYR A 88 -9.09 -0.84 -2.82
N ALA A 89 -8.25 -0.30 -1.93
CA ALA A 89 -7.53 0.95 -2.17
C ALA A 89 -6.48 0.79 -3.28
N LEU A 90 -5.74 -0.32 -3.30
CA LEU A 90 -4.80 -0.66 -4.37
C LEU A 90 -5.51 -0.75 -5.73
N TRP A 91 -6.66 -1.41 -5.79
CA TRP A 91 -7.46 -1.47 -7.01
C TRP A 91 -7.92 -0.08 -7.43
N MET A 92 -8.52 0.69 -6.53
CA MET A 92 -9.13 1.98 -6.84
C MET A 92 -8.10 3.03 -7.30
N PHE A 93 -7.06 3.26 -6.49
CA PHE A 93 -6.04 4.27 -6.81
C PHE A 93 -5.03 3.74 -7.82
N GLY A 94 -4.59 2.50 -7.65
CA GLY A 94 -3.57 1.89 -8.51
C GLY A 94 -4.05 1.73 -9.94
N SER A 95 -5.31 1.34 -10.18
CA SER A 95 -5.82 1.18 -11.55
C SER A 95 -5.84 2.50 -12.32
N MET A 96 -6.11 3.63 -11.65
CA MET A 96 -6.06 4.94 -12.30
C MET A 96 -4.61 5.33 -12.63
N LEU A 97 -3.69 5.15 -11.69
CA LEU A 97 -2.27 5.49 -11.88
C LEU A 97 -1.58 4.57 -12.91
N GLU A 98 -1.93 3.29 -12.94
CA GLU A 98 -1.45 2.36 -13.97
C GLU A 98 -1.90 2.78 -15.36
N LYS A 99 -3.13 3.29 -15.52
CA LYS A 99 -3.59 3.84 -16.81
C LYS A 99 -2.80 5.08 -17.24
N VAL A 100 -2.42 5.94 -16.30
CA VAL A 100 -1.65 7.17 -16.59
C VAL A 100 -0.20 6.84 -16.96
N TRP A 101 0.42 5.90 -16.26
CA TRP A 101 1.87 5.66 -16.38
C TRP A 101 2.25 4.42 -17.19
N GLY A 102 1.31 3.52 -17.41
CA GLY A 102 1.55 2.17 -17.87
C GLY A 102 2.11 1.25 -16.77
N PRO A 103 2.10 -0.07 -17.01
CA PRO A 103 2.38 -1.11 -16.00
C PRO A 103 3.78 -1.01 -15.39
N LYS A 104 4.82 -0.79 -16.22
CA LYS A 104 6.21 -0.77 -15.76
C LYS A 104 6.48 0.38 -14.78
N ARG A 105 6.02 1.59 -15.12
CA ARG A 105 6.23 2.78 -14.27
C ARG A 105 5.39 2.69 -13.00
N PHE A 106 4.16 2.19 -13.10
CA PHE A 106 3.34 1.90 -11.93
C PHE A 106 4.02 0.93 -10.95
N LEU A 107 4.57 -0.18 -11.46
CA LEU A 107 5.28 -1.15 -10.60
C LEU A 107 6.48 -0.52 -9.89
N ILE A 108 7.31 0.24 -10.62
CA ILE A 108 8.46 0.95 -10.03
C ILE A 108 8.00 1.92 -8.95
N PHE A 109 6.93 2.68 -9.22
CA PHE A 109 6.37 3.63 -8.26
C PHE A 109 5.88 2.92 -6.99
N TYR A 110 5.10 1.85 -7.15
CA TYR A 110 4.56 1.05 -6.04
C TYR A 110 5.68 0.48 -5.16
N LEU A 111 6.70 -0.14 -5.77
CA LEU A 111 7.84 -0.70 -5.05
C LEU A 111 8.68 0.37 -4.36
N ALA A 112 8.91 1.52 -4.99
CA ALA A 112 9.63 2.62 -4.37
C ALA A 112 8.89 3.19 -3.14
N CYS A 113 7.56 3.33 -3.22
CA CYS A 113 6.75 3.76 -2.08
C CYS A 113 6.80 2.74 -0.94
N GLY A 114 6.71 1.44 -1.25
CA GLY A 114 6.82 0.38 -0.26
C GLY A 114 8.19 0.32 0.43
N LEU A 115 9.28 0.45 -0.34
CA LEU A 115 10.63 0.57 0.22
C LEU A 115 10.77 1.82 1.11
N GLY A 116 10.24 2.95 0.66
CA GLY A 116 10.20 4.19 1.45
C GLY A 116 9.44 4.02 2.77
N ALA A 117 8.30 3.31 2.72
CA ALA A 117 7.52 2.96 3.90
C ALA A 117 8.29 2.05 4.86
N GLY A 118 8.93 0.99 4.35
CA GLY A 118 9.74 0.08 5.15
C GLY A 118 10.93 0.79 5.82
N ILE A 119 11.64 1.64 5.07
CA ILE A 119 12.74 2.45 5.61
C ILE A 119 12.24 3.39 6.71
N ALA A 120 11.14 4.12 6.49
CA ALA A 120 10.60 5.00 7.51
C ALA A 120 10.18 4.23 8.78
N GLN A 121 9.52 3.08 8.63
CA GLN A 121 9.16 2.22 9.75
C GLN A 121 10.40 1.77 10.54
N LEU A 122 11.45 1.31 9.84
CA LEU A 122 12.68 0.82 10.45
C LEU A 122 13.39 1.85 11.35
N PHE A 123 13.32 3.13 11.00
CA PHE A 123 14.03 4.18 11.72
C PHE A 123 13.16 4.96 12.72
N LEU A 124 11.84 4.85 12.62
CA LEU A 124 10.91 5.70 13.38
C LEU A 124 9.97 4.89 14.29
N SER A 125 10.02 3.55 14.26
CA SER A 125 9.13 2.69 15.03
C SER A 125 9.85 1.44 15.54
N ASP A 126 9.56 1.08 16.80
CA ASP A 126 10.05 -0.14 17.44
C ASP A 126 9.06 -1.30 17.32
N TYR A 127 8.03 -1.16 16.49
CA TYR A 127 7.00 -2.18 16.27
C TYR A 127 7.11 -2.82 14.87
N PRO A 128 6.91 -4.15 14.76
CA PRO A 128 6.86 -4.80 13.47
C PRO A 128 5.74 -4.25 12.57
N ALA A 129 5.92 -4.32 11.25
CA ALA A 129 4.93 -3.89 10.29
C ALA A 129 4.65 -4.95 9.22
N VAL A 130 3.38 -5.04 8.83
CA VAL A 130 2.88 -5.83 7.70
C VAL A 130 1.87 -5.00 6.93
N GLY A 131 1.83 -5.19 5.61
CA GLY A 131 0.76 -4.65 4.77
C GLY A 131 1.28 -3.88 3.57
N ALA A 132 0.44 -3.88 2.53
CA ALA A 132 0.65 -3.08 1.32
C ALA A 132 0.40 -1.57 1.55
N SER A 133 -0.14 -1.20 2.72
CA SER A 133 -0.69 0.13 3.00
C SER A 133 0.34 1.25 2.83
N GLY A 134 1.60 1.06 3.22
CA GLY A 134 2.66 2.05 2.99
C GLY A 134 2.82 2.41 1.51
N ALA A 135 2.87 1.41 0.62
CA ALA A 135 2.93 1.64 -0.82
C ALA A 135 1.65 2.32 -1.34
N ILE A 136 0.48 1.88 -0.86
CA ILE A 136 -0.83 2.45 -1.21
C ILE A 136 -0.94 3.91 -0.77
N MET A 137 -0.40 4.29 0.37
CA MET A 137 -0.38 5.67 0.85
C MET A 137 0.47 6.56 -0.07
N GLY A 138 1.56 6.03 -0.63
CA GLY A 138 2.28 6.66 -1.73
C GLY A 138 1.43 6.82 -3.00
N LEU A 139 0.62 5.82 -3.38
CA LEU A 139 -0.35 5.93 -4.48
C LEU A 139 -1.40 7.01 -4.20
N MET A 140 -1.93 7.09 -2.98
CA MET A 140 -2.90 8.09 -2.56
C MET A 140 -2.31 9.51 -2.65
N ALA A 141 -1.08 9.71 -2.20
CA ALA A 141 -0.38 10.98 -2.33
C ALA A 141 -0.22 11.39 -3.81
N ALA A 142 0.16 10.46 -4.68
CA ALA A 142 0.24 10.72 -6.12
C ALA A 142 -1.12 11.00 -6.77
N PHE A 143 -2.13 10.24 -6.38
CA PHE A 143 -3.50 10.44 -6.87
C PHE A 143 -4.04 11.81 -6.46
N ALA A 144 -3.85 12.23 -5.21
CA ALA A 144 -4.24 13.55 -4.74
C ALA A 144 -3.51 14.68 -5.45
N TYR A 145 -2.27 14.46 -5.90
CA TYR A 145 -1.52 15.42 -6.68
C TYR A 145 -2.03 15.53 -8.13
N LEU A 146 -2.28 14.38 -8.79
CA LEU A 146 -2.69 14.35 -10.21
C LEU A 146 -4.19 14.60 -10.41
N PHE A 147 -5.01 14.18 -9.47
CA PHE A 147 -6.47 14.25 -9.51
C PHE A 147 -7.04 14.93 -8.26
N PRO A 148 -6.57 16.15 -7.90
CA PRO A 148 -6.84 16.79 -6.61
C PRO A 148 -8.31 17.09 -6.34
N ASN A 149 -9.11 17.23 -7.40
CA ASN A 149 -10.52 17.57 -7.33
C ASN A 149 -11.44 16.37 -7.53
N THR A 150 -10.93 15.14 -7.68
CA THR A 150 -11.77 13.94 -7.69
C THR A 150 -12.54 13.84 -6.39
N GLN A 151 -13.84 13.62 -6.49
CA GLN A 151 -14.79 13.63 -5.39
C GLN A 151 -15.13 12.21 -4.93
N PHE A 152 -15.06 11.97 -3.63
CA PHE A 152 -15.45 10.73 -2.98
C PHE A 152 -16.63 10.96 -2.05
N TYR A 153 -17.61 10.07 -2.11
CA TYR A 153 -18.70 10.03 -1.14
C TYR A 153 -18.32 9.04 -0.04
N ILE A 154 -18.13 9.56 1.18
CA ILE A 154 -17.84 8.75 2.37
C ILE A 154 -19.13 8.68 3.19
N ILE A 155 -19.70 7.49 3.33
CA ILE A 155 -20.87 7.29 4.19
C ILE A 155 -20.44 7.54 5.65
N PRO A 156 -21.17 8.34 6.46
CA PRO A 156 -22.50 8.90 6.22
C PRO A 156 -22.52 10.38 5.76
N LEU A 157 -21.39 10.95 5.37
CA LEU A 157 -21.31 12.38 5.02
C LEU A 157 -22.16 12.68 3.77
N PRO A 158 -23.07 13.69 3.84
CA PRO A 158 -23.99 13.98 2.74
C PRO A 158 -23.36 14.80 1.60
N PHE A 159 -22.07 15.16 1.71
CA PHE A 159 -21.33 15.93 0.72
C PHE A 159 -20.05 15.22 0.29
N PRO A 160 -19.64 15.36 -0.99
CA PRO A 160 -18.42 14.77 -1.48
C PRO A 160 -17.16 15.45 -0.93
N ILE A 161 -16.13 14.66 -0.64
CA ILE A 161 -14.81 15.15 -0.23
C ILE A 161 -13.82 15.00 -1.39
N LYS A 162 -13.05 16.05 -1.67
CA LYS A 162 -12.02 16.03 -2.70
C LYS A 162 -10.79 15.22 -2.27
N ALA A 163 -10.16 14.53 -3.22
CA ALA A 163 -8.97 13.70 -3.00
C ALA A 163 -7.89 14.40 -2.17
N LYS A 164 -7.56 15.66 -2.49
CA LYS A 164 -6.54 16.43 -1.77
C LYS A 164 -6.85 16.61 -0.27
N TYR A 165 -8.11 16.78 0.09
CA TYR A 165 -8.52 16.95 1.48
C TYR A 165 -8.55 15.61 2.20
N LEU A 166 -9.09 14.58 1.53
CA LEU A 166 -9.10 13.21 2.06
C LEU A 166 -7.68 12.76 2.42
N VAL A 167 -6.75 12.89 1.48
CA VAL A 167 -5.36 12.45 1.67
C VAL A 167 -4.61 13.31 2.70
N ALA A 168 -4.87 14.62 2.75
CA ALA A 168 -4.28 15.49 3.78
C ALA A 168 -4.79 15.14 5.19
N VAL A 169 -6.07 14.81 5.35
CA VAL A 169 -6.63 14.35 6.63
C VAL A 169 -6.02 13.01 7.03
N TYR A 170 -5.91 12.05 6.11
CA TYR A 170 -5.25 10.77 6.39
C TYR A 170 -3.80 10.95 6.84
N ALA A 171 -3.03 11.82 6.16
CA ALA A 171 -1.67 12.15 6.58
C ALA A 171 -1.61 12.75 8.00
N ALA A 172 -2.57 13.61 8.35
CA ALA A 172 -2.64 14.21 9.69
C ALA A 172 -3.00 13.16 10.75
N ILE A 173 -3.92 12.24 10.45
CA ILE A 173 -4.27 11.12 11.34
C ILE A 173 -3.04 10.23 11.56
N ASP A 174 -2.33 9.85 10.50
CA ASP A 174 -1.13 9.03 10.62
C ASP A 174 -0.02 9.73 11.40
N LEU A 175 0.20 11.03 11.15
CA LEU A 175 1.17 11.80 11.91
C LEU A 175 0.83 11.82 13.39
N PHE A 176 -0.43 12.08 13.73
CA PHE A 176 -0.88 12.13 15.11
C PHE A 176 -0.80 10.76 15.79
N GLY A 177 -1.21 9.68 15.12
CA GLY A 177 -1.13 8.32 15.65
C GLY A 177 0.31 7.83 15.84
N GLY A 178 1.21 8.17 14.91
CA GLY A 178 2.63 7.85 15.03
C GLY A 178 3.32 8.51 16.22
N ILE A 179 2.98 9.78 16.53
CA ILE A 179 3.57 10.51 17.67
C ILE A 179 2.84 10.24 19.00
N HIS A 180 1.58 9.80 18.96
CA HIS A 180 0.78 9.44 20.13
C HIS A 180 0.18 8.03 19.98
N PRO A 181 1.02 6.98 19.93
CA PRO A 181 0.52 5.63 19.71
C PRO A 181 -0.38 5.18 20.87
N GLY A 182 -1.58 4.74 20.53
CA GLY A 182 -2.52 4.16 21.49
C GLY A 182 -2.06 2.77 21.96
N LYS A 183 -2.46 2.35 23.16
CA LYS A 183 -2.11 1.02 23.71
C LYS A 183 -2.63 -0.17 22.88
N ALA A 184 -3.63 0.06 22.02
CA ALA A 184 -4.25 -0.95 21.16
C ALA A 184 -4.14 -0.58 19.67
N ASP A 185 -3.25 0.35 19.34
CA ASP A 185 -3.05 0.82 17.98
C ASP A 185 -2.20 -0.17 17.19
N ASN A 186 -2.79 -0.75 16.14
CA ASN A 186 -2.15 -1.76 15.28
C ASN A 186 -1.83 -1.19 13.89
N VAL A 187 -1.69 0.13 13.77
CA VAL A 187 -1.41 0.81 12.51
C VAL A 187 0.06 1.20 12.41
N ALA A 188 0.69 0.84 11.28
CA ALA A 188 2.08 1.22 10.98
C ALA A 188 2.14 2.67 10.45
N HIS A 189 1.85 3.65 11.32
CA HIS A 189 1.72 5.06 10.96
C HIS A 189 2.95 5.65 10.25
N PHE A 190 4.16 5.34 10.73
CA PHE A 190 5.38 5.83 10.09
C PHE A 190 5.65 5.18 8.73
N ALA A 191 5.25 3.92 8.54
CA ALA A 191 5.26 3.28 7.23
C ALA A 191 4.35 4.03 6.24
N HIS A 192 3.13 4.39 6.66
CA HIS A 192 2.21 5.17 5.82
C HIS A 192 2.83 6.51 5.40
N LEU A 193 3.32 7.29 6.36
CA LEU A 193 3.93 8.60 6.11
C LEU A 193 5.16 8.50 5.20
N GLY A 194 6.04 7.51 5.44
CA GLY A 194 7.20 7.25 4.59
C GLY A 194 6.81 6.97 3.13
N GLY A 195 5.80 6.13 2.93
CA GLY A 195 5.23 5.85 1.62
C GLY A 195 4.63 7.09 0.95
N MET A 196 3.85 7.90 1.70
CA MET A 196 3.29 9.16 1.20
C MET A 196 4.37 10.14 0.73
N VAL A 197 5.42 10.34 1.53
CA VAL A 197 6.52 11.26 1.23
C VAL A 197 7.25 10.82 -0.05
N VAL A 198 7.63 9.55 -0.13
CA VAL A 198 8.31 9.01 -1.32
C VAL A 198 7.42 9.11 -2.55
N GLY A 199 6.14 8.72 -2.44
CA GLY A 199 5.20 8.82 -3.55
C GLY A 199 4.99 10.26 -4.03
N PHE A 200 4.83 11.20 -3.10
CA PHE A 200 4.67 12.61 -3.42
C PHE A 200 5.90 13.21 -4.12
N ILE A 201 7.11 12.90 -3.64
CA ILE A 201 8.34 13.36 -4.27
C ILE A 201 8.49 12.78 -5.68
N LEU A 202 8.25 11.47 -5.85
CA LEU A 202 8.37 10.81 -7.15
C LEU A 202 7.39 11.38 -8.17
N VAL A 203 6.12 11.59 -7.81
CA VAL A 203 5.13 12.15 -8.75
C VAL A 203 5.49 13.59 -9.13
N LEU A 204 6.02 14.39 -8.19
CA LEU A 204 6.48 15.75 -8.48
C LEU A 204 7.61 15.76 -9.51
N ILE A 205 8.58 14.87 -9.37
CA ILE A 205 9.71 14.72 -10.29
C ILE A 205 9.21 14.27 -11.67
N TRP A 206 8.34 13.26 -11.73
CA TRP A 206 7.83 12.70 -12.98
C TRP A 206 6.93 13.69 -13.73
N ASN A 207 6.09 14.44 -13.01
CA ASN A 207 5.23 15.45 -13.62
C ASN A 207 6.02 16.66 -14.17
N LYS A 208 7.11 17.06 -13.50
CA LYS A 208 7.98 18.14 -13.98
C LYS A 208 8.71 17.75 -15.27
N THR A 209 9.17 16.50 -15.36
CA THR A 209 10.02 16.04 -16.47
C THR A 209 9.25 15.53 -17.68
N ASN A 210 7.96 15.17 -17.53
CA ASN A 210 7.19 14.52 -18.60
C ASN A 210 5.93 15.28 -19.03
N LYS A 211 6.08 16.57 -19.38
CA LYS A 211 4.96 17.43 -19.84
C LYS A 211 4.34 17.02 -21.19
N LYS A 212 4.96 16.13 -21.96
CA LYS A 212 4.56 15.78 -23.33
C LYS A 212 3.68 14.53 -23.45
N THR A 213 3.61 13.68 -22.42
CA THR A 213 2.85 12.40 -22.49
C THR A 213 1.90 12.21 -21.32
N PHE A 214 1.60 13.27 -20.57
CA PHE A 214 0.73 13.20 -19.40
C PHE A 214 -0.74 13.53 -19.71
N TYR A 215 -1.03 13.88 -20.98
CA TYR A 215 -2.36 13.98 -21.58
C TYR A 215 -2.26 13.55 -23.04
#